data_AF-A0A5K1DSH8-F1
#
_entry.id   AF-A0A5K1DSH8-F1
#
_cell.length_a   1.000
_cell.length_b   1.000
_cell.length_c   1.000
_cell.angle_alpha   90.00
_cell.angle_beta   90.00
_cell.angle_gamma   90.00
#
_symmetry.space_group_name_H-M   'P 1'
#
loop_
_entity.id
_entity.type
_entity.pdbx_description
1 polymer ?
#
loop_
_entity_poly.entity_id
_entity_poly.type
_entity_poly.pdbx_seq_one_letter_code
_entity_poly.pdbx_strand_id
1 'polypeptide(L)' 'VDGHGIDSMARLFLDFGYKPREELKFPVKKLRALWFSPPDTSVRPNTHGVEGPLPRIFISELLVDEMSSEAQ' A
#
# COMPACT_ATOMS: atom_id res chain seq x y z
N VAL A 1 12.83 12.22 3.19
CA VAL A 1 11.58 12.95 3.52
C VAL A 1 10.82 12.12 4.55
N ASP A 2 10.93 12.48 5.81
CA ASP A 2 10.42 11.64 6.89
C ASP A 2 8.88 11.70 6.93
N GLY A 3 8.23 10.53 7.00
CA GLY A 3 6.78 10.46 7.16
C GLY A 3 5.93 10.58 5.90
N HIS A 4 6.52 10.49 4.69
CA HIS A 4 5.79 10.51 3.40
C HIS A 4 5.82 9.18 2.64
N GLY A 5 6.27 8.11 3.28
CA GLY A 5 6.35 6.76 2.69
C GLY A 5 5.07 5.94 2.87
N ILE A 6 5.21 4.62 2.72
CA ILE A 6 4.16 3.60 2.90
C ILE A 6 3.43 3.81 4.23
N ASP A 7 4.15 4.04 5.32
CA ASP A 7 3.57 4.18 6.66
C ASP A 7 2.57 5.32 6.79
N SER A 8 2.76 6.41 6.03
CA SER A 8 1.87 7.58 6.07
C SER A 8 0.47 7.26 5.56
N MET A 9 0.39 6.47 4.49
CA MET A 9 -0.85 6.07 3.85
C MET A 9 -1.41 4.78 4.46
N ALA A 10 -0.54 3.85 4.86
CA ALA A 10 -0.94 2.56 5.41
C ALA A 10 -1.79 2.70 6.67
N ARG A 11 -1.53 3.71 7.51
CA ARG A 11 -2.30 3.98 8.75
C ARG A 11 -3.80 4.00 8.52
N LEU A 12 -4.26 4.68 7.46
CA LEU A 12 -5.68 4.72 7.09
C LEU A 12 -6.25 3.31 6.94
N PHE A 13 -5.59 2.45 6.18
CA PHE A 13 -6.09 1.11 5.89
C PHE A 13 -6.00 0.18 7.11
N LEU A 14 -4.95 0.32 7.92
CA LEU A 14 -4.80 -0.44 9.17
C LEU A 14 -5.95 -0.14 10.14
N ASP A 15 -6.37 1.12 10.25
CA ASP A 15 -7.51 1.52 11.09
C ASP A 15 -8.85 0.90 10.59
N PHE A 16 -8.97 0.64 9.29
CA PHE A 16 -10.09 -0.10 8.69
C PHE A 16 -9.93 -1.63 8.71
N GLY A 17 -8.93 -2.17 9.43
CA GLY A 17 -8.75 -3.60 9.63
C GLY A 17 -8.03 -4.33 8.49
N TYR A 18 -7.44 -3.59 7.55
CA TYR A 18 -6.51 -4.21 6.59
C TYR A 18 -5.28 -4.73 7.30
N LYS A 19 -4.69 -5.79 6.74
CA LYS A 19 -3.51 -6.42 7.33
C LYS A 19 -2.35 -6.42 6.34
N PRO A 20 -1.14 -6.01 6.75
CA PRO A 20 0.03 -6.04 5.88
C PRO A 20 0.39 -7.48 5.52
N ARG A 21 1.04 -7.64 4.37
CA ARG A 21 1.50 -8.90 3.83
C ARG A 21 2.97 -8.77 3.41
N GLU A 22 3.39 -9.43 2.35
CA GLU A 22 4.79 -9.48 1.95
C GLU A 22 5.30 -8.12 1.43
N GLU A 23 6.55 -7.79 1.78
CA GLU A 23 7.29 -6.68 1.17
C GLU A 23 7.84 -7.11 -0.20
N LEU A 24 7.74 -6.21 -1.18
CA LEU A 24 8.34 -6.36 -2.51
C LEU A 24 9.39 -5.28 -2.73
N LYS A 25 10.52 -5.67 -3.32
CA LYS A 25 11.62 -4.76 -3.67
C LYS A 25 11.79 -4.68 -5.18
N PHE A 26 11.99 -3.47 -5.69
CA PHE A 26 12.24 -3.21 -7.10
C PHE A 26 13.54 -2.41 -7.26
N PRO A 27 14.72 -3.08 -7.16
CA PRO A 27 16.00 -2.39 -7.06
C PRO A 27 16.29 -1.46 -8.24
N VAL A 28 16.03 -1.92 -9.47
CA VAL A 28 16.25 -1.12 -10.70
C VAL A 28 15.41 0.15 -10.72
N LYS A 29 14.22 0.13 -10.09
CA LYS A 29 13.31 1.27 -10.01
C LYS A 29 13.49 2.10 -8.73
N LYS A 30 14.37 1.66 -7.81
CA LYS A 30 14.57 2.27 -6.49
C LYS A 30 13.27 2.38 -5.69
N LEU A 31 12.45 1.33 -5.72
CA LEU A 31 11.19 1.26 -4.99
C LEU A 31 11.18 0.09 -4.00
N ARG A 32 10.46 0.27 -2.90
CA ARG A 32 9.90 -0.84 -2.11
C ARG A 32 8.39 -0.71 -2.01
N ALA A 33 7.71 -1.81 -1.78
CA ALA A 33 6.26 -1.84 -1.69
C ALA A 33 5.77 -2.83 -0.64
N LEU A 34 4.58 -2.58 -0.12
CA LEU A 34 3.84 -3.47 0.74
C LEU A 34 2.43 -3.61 0.19
N TRP A 35 1.85 -4.81 0.29
CA TRP A 35 0.44 -5.00 -0.01
C TRP A 35 -0.34 -5.39 1.24
N PHE A 36 -1.64 -5.09 1.22
CA PHE A 36 -2.52 -5.25 2.35
C PHE A 36 -3.76 -6.03 1.93
N SER A 37 -4.11 -7.06 2.71
CA SER A 37 -5.35 -7.80 2.52
C SER A 37 -6.53 -7.05 3.17
N PRO A 38 -7.71 -7.03 2.55
CA PRO A 38 -8.90 -6.48 3.18
C PRO A 38 -9.33 -7.30 4.41
N PRO A 39 -10.09 -6.71 5.35
CA PRO A 39 -10.80 -7.47 6.36
C PRO A 39 -11.91 -8.32 5.73
N ASP A 40 -12.30 -9.39 6.40
CA ASP A 40 -13.47 -10.18 6.00
C ASP A 40 -14.73 -9.33 6.20
N THR A 41 -15.45 -9.07 5.11
CA THR A 41 -16.69 -8.28 5.12
C THR A 41 -17.83 -9.10 4.52
N SER A 42 -19.01 -9.03 5.13
CA SER A 42 -20.22 -9.64 4.58
C SER A 42 -20.74 -8.77 3.43
N VAL A 43 -20.38 -9.14 2.21
CA VAL A 43 -20.81 -8.43 1.00
C VAL A 43 -22.16 -9.00 0.53
N ARG A 44 -23.08 -8.13 0.10
CA ARG A 44 -24.36 -8.58 -0.48
C ARG A 44 -24.10 -9.30 -1.82
N PRO A 45 -24.83 -10.37 -2.14
CA PRO A 45 -24.70 -11.01 -3.45
C PRO A 45 -24.97 -10.02 -4.60
N ASN A 46 -24.27 -10.17 -5.72
CA ASN A 46 -24.43 -9.37 -6.95
C ASN A 46 -24.09 -7.87 -6.82
N THR A 47 -23.27 -7.48 -5.85
CA THR A 47 -22.66 -6.14 -5.82
C THR A 47 -21.27 -6.15 -6.47
N HIS A 48 -20.87 -5.01 -7.04
CA HIS A 48 -19.66 -4.87 -7.85
C HIS A 48 -18.90 -3.59 -7.51
N GLY A 49 -17.63 -3.52 -7.91
CA GLY A 49 -16.78 -2.35 -7.64
C GLY A 49 -16.61 -2.11 -6.15
N VAL A 50 -16.80 -0.86 -5.71
CA VAL A 50 -16.64 -0.46 -4.30
C VAL A 50 -17.72 -0.99 -3.37
N GLU A 51 -18.87 -1.39 -3.92
CA GLU A 51 -19.97 -2.03 -3.18
C GLU A 51 -19.78 -3.56 -3.05
N GLY A 52 -18.77 -4.10 -3.74
CA GLY A 52 -18.40 -5.51 -3.73
C GLY A 52 -17.38 -5.86 -2.65
N PRO A 53 -16.65 -6.98 -2.80
CA PRO A 53 -15.51 -7.30 -1.96
C PRO A 53 -14.47 -6.18 -1.98
N LEU A 54 -14.02 -5.79 -0.79
CA LEU A 54 -12.99 -4.78 -0.65
C LEU A 54 -11.71 -5.18 -1.42
N PRO A 55 -11.05 -4.25 -2.12
CA PRO A 55 -9.88 -4.57 -2.91
C PRO A 55 -8.67 -4.83 -2.02
N ARG A 56 -7.64 -5.49 -2.57
CA ARG A 56 -6.30 -5.44 -1.97
C ARG A 56 -5.70 -4.05 -2.23
N ILE A 57 -4.89 -3.56 -1.30
CA ILE A 57 -4.18 -2.29 -1.45
C ILE A 57 -2.71 -2.58 -1.69
N PHE A 58 -2.10 -1.91 -2.66
CA PHE A 58 -0.67 -2.00 -2.96
C PHE A 58 -0.08 -0.60 -2.85
N ILE A 59 0.86 -0.40 -1.93
CA ILE A 59 1.51 0.90 -1.69
C ILE A 59 3.00 0.74 -1.91
N SER A 60 3.56 1.56 -2.81
CA SER A 60 5.00 1.65 -3.05
C SER A 60 5.53 3.01 -2.62
N GLU A 61 6.77 3.05 -2.14
CA GLU A 61 7.53 4.28 -1.92
C GLU A 61 8.83 4.30 -2.69
N LEU A 62 9.28 5.50 -3.03
CA LEU A 62 10.57 5.77 -3.66
C LEU A 62 11.66 5.83 -2.59
N LEU A 63 12.77 5.13 -2.83
CA LEU A 63 13.98 5.18 -2.03
C LEU A 63 14.76 6.44 -2.41
N VAL A 64 14.38 7.57 -1.81
CA VAL A 64 14.92 8.90 -2.15
C VAL A 64 16.43 8.97 -1.91
N ASP A 65 16.93 8.31 -0.87
CA ASP A 65 18.35 8.21 -0.54
C ASP A 65 19.20 7.53 -1.64
N GLU A 66 18.59 6.68 -2.46
CA GLU A 66 19.24 6.06 -3.61
C GLU A 66 19.22 6.96 -4.88
N MET A 67 18.61 8.14 -4.84
CA MET A 67 18.51 9.07 -5.98
C MET A 67 19.74 9.99 -6.10
N SER A 68 19.89 10.67 -7.25
CA SER A 68 20.94 11.69 -7.40
C SER A 68 20.67 12.90 -6.50
N SER A 69 21.71 13.63 -6.11
CA SER A 69 21.60 14.78 -5.21
C SER A 69 20.66 15.86 -5.73
N GLU A 70 20.54 16.01 -7.05
CA GLU A 70 19.64 16.98 -7.69
C GLU A 70 18.17 16.57 -7.61
N ALA A 71 17.89 15.27 -7.41
CA ALA A 71 16.54 14.71 -7.37
C ALA A 71 16.03 14.46 -5.94
N GLN A 72 16.90 14.55 -4.93
CA GLN A 72 16.55 14.45 -3.51
C GLN A 72 16.00 15.78 -2.98
#